data_AF-A0A848RUA8-F1
#
_entry.id   AF-A0A848RUA8-F1
#
_cell.length_a   1.000
_cell.length_b   1.000
_cell.length_c   1.000
_cell.angle_alpha   90.00
_cell.angle_beta   90.00
_cell.angle_gamma   90.00
#
_symmetry.space_group_name_H-M   'P 1'
#
loop_
_entity.id
_entity.type
_entity.pdbx_description
1 polymer ?
#
loop_
_entity_poly.entity_id
_entity_poly.type
_entity_poly.pdbx_seq_one_letter_code
_entity_poly.pdbx_strand_id
1 'polypeptide(L)'
;MKKSYTLLFFTILIFSLIKINAQNSNDNNCKVIGKKHSGIYNGGCKKGLAHGEGVLNFDEGKKIYEGKFKKGELNGEGILYTFEDGEKVILKEGIWKNNEYVGEKKVRPYKVKRVVNLPRYTVRKTGEQKEVYINFMKDGGRNNNVRNLNVLVNNGNEINGSRIMGYDNIIFPFQCEINYYTTSKLGTTSLQVRFEIIISEPGRWEISLFN
;
A
#
# COMPACT_ATOMS: atom_id res chain seq x y z
N MET A 1 -54.29 10.45 77.11
CA MET A 1 -53.43 10.68 78.28
C MET A 1 -51.99 10.88 77.82
N LYS A 2 -51.40 12.02 78.23
CA LYS A 2 -49.96 12.31 78.47
C LYS A 2 -48.93 12.26 77.31
N LYS A 3 -48.43 13.48 77.02
CA LYS A 3 -47.02 13.94 76.84
C LYS A 3 -46.29 13.51 75.55
N SER A 4 -45.79 14.39 74.65
CA SER A 4 -44.99 15.63 74.72
C SER A 4 -43.46 15.42 74.75
N TYR A 5 -42.76 16.19 73.88
CA TYR A 5 -41.31 16.55 73.87
C TYR A 5 -40.33 15.46 73.34
N THR A 6 -39.24 15.71 72.59
CA THR A 6 -38.53 16.91 72.07
C THR A 6 -37.48 16.45 71.04
N LEU A 7 -37.07 17.37 70.14
CA LEU A 7 -35.90 17.34 69.24
C LEU A 7 -34.65 16.63 69.78
N LEU A 8 -33.87 16.03 68.88
CA LEU A 8 -32.43 16.36 68.74
C LEU A 8 -31.85 15.86 67.40
N PHE A 9 -31.26 16.80 66.67
CA PHE A 9 -30.34 16.58 65.57
C PHE A 9 -29.15 15.74 66.03
N PHE A 10 -28.81 14.67 65.32
CA PHE A 10 -27.43 14.23 65.22
C PHE A 10 -27.12 13.81 63.79
N THR A 11 -26.12 14.49 63.27
CA THR A 11 -25.40 14.28 62.02
C THR A 11 -24.85 12.85 61.92
N ILE A 12 -24.63 12.36 60.70
CA ILE A 12 -23.31 11.95 60.21
C ILE A 12 -23.41 11.60 58.72
N LEU A 13 -22.53 12.26 57.97
CA LEU A 13 -22.21 12.04 56.58
C LEU A 13 -21.77 10.59 56.33
N ILE A 14 -22.29 9.97 55.26
CA ILE A 14 -21.51 9.01 54.48
C ILE A 14 -21.55 9.48 53.02
N PHE A 15 -20.45 10.16 52.64
CA PHE A 15 -20.06 10.44 51.27
C PHE A 15 -19.87 9.10 50.54
N SER A 16 -20.91 8.62 49.86
CA SER A 16 -20.69 7.68 48.77
C SER A 16 -20.29 8.49 47.55
N LEU A 17 -18.98 8.60 47.34
CA LEU A 17 -18.36 9.07 46.11
C LEU A 17 -18.72 8.09 44.97
N ILE A 18 -19.95 8.19 44.45
CA ILE A 18 -20.17 7.83 43.06
C ILE A 18 -19.50 8.94 42.26
N LYS A 19 -18.20 8.77 42.00
CA LYS A 19 -17.56 9.43 40.87
C LYS A 19 -18.31 8.94 39.65
N ILE A 20 -19.27 9.74 39.20
CA ILE A 20 -19.69 9.75 37.81
C ILE A 20 -18.40 10.02 37.05
N ASN A 21 -17.75 8.96 36.56
CA ASN A 21 -16.76 9.09 35.51
C ASN A 21 -17.53 9.48 34.26
N ALA A 22 -17.93 10.76 34.20
CA ALA A 22 -18.00 11.47 32.96
C ALA A 22 -16.54 11.58 32.49
N GLN A 23 -16.03 10.52 31.86
CA GLN A 23 -14.89 10.67 30.96
C GLN A 23 -15.41 11.44 29.74
N ASN A 24 -15.45 12.75 29.93
CA ASN A 24 -15.56 13.72 28.88
C ASN A 24 -14.19 13.75 28.19
N SER A 25 -14.11 13.12 27.03
CA SER A 25 -13.26 13.59 25.94
C SER A 25 -13.95 13.29 24.61
N ASN A 26 -15.14 13.89 24.42
CA ASN A 26 -15.66 14.14 23.08
C ASN A 26 -14.86 15.26 22.41
N ASP A 27 -13.54 15.07 22.31
CA ASP A 27 -12.64 15.92 21.51
C ASP A 27 -12.31 15.17 20.22
N ASN A 28 -13.35 14.64 19.56
CA ASN A 28 -13.25 13.89 18.30
C ASN A 28 -13.04 14.82 17.10
N ASN A 29 -12.65 16.08 17.31
CA ASN A 29 -12.49 17.03 16.22
C ASN A 29 -11.08 16.92 15.62
N CYS A 30 -10.84 15.82 14.92
CA CYS A 30 -9.62 15.60 14.16
C CYS A 30 -9.44 16.73 13.14
N LYS A 31 -8.41 17.55 13.33
CA LYS A 31 -8.19 18.71 12.48
C LYS A 31 -7.55 18.30 11.15
N VAL A 32 -8.19 18.71 10.07
CA VAL A 32 -7.60 18.76 8.72
C VAL A 32 -7.01 20.16 8.49
N ILE A 33 -5.82 20.23 7.88
CA ILE A 33 -5.07 21.44 7.58
C ILE A 33 -5.13 21.66 6.07
N GLY A 34 -5.78 22.72 5.58
CA GLY A 34 -5.96 22.97 4.15
C GLY A 34 -7.00 24.07 3.83
N LYS A 35 -6.92 24.65 2.62
CA LYS A 35 -7.52 25.97 2.28
C LYS A 35 -9.06 25.97 2.19
N LYS A 36 -9.65 26.90 2.98
CA LYS A 36 -11.03 27.41 2.97
C LYS A 36 -12.12 26.47 3.51
N HIS A 37 -12.37 26.64 4.81
CA HIS A 37 -13.40 26.02 5.65
C HIS A 37 -13.13 24.56 6.01
N SER A 38 -12.83 24.36 7.30
CA SER A 38 -12.73 23.06 7.95
C SER A 38 -13.93 22.21 7.55
N GLY A 39 -13.67 21.17 6.76
CA GLY A 39 -14.69 20.19 6.41
C GLY A 39 -15.02 19.26 7.58
N ILE A 40 -16.05 18.44 7.39
CA ILE A 40 -16.37 17.35 8.31
C ILE A 40 -15.47 16.18 7.93
N TYR A 41 -14.54 15.83 8.82
CA TYR A 41 -13.67 14.69 8.67
C TYR A 41 -14.16 13.50 9.51
N ASN A 42 -14.24 12.35 8.87
CA ASN A 42 -14.52 11.06 9.51
C ASN A 42 -13.34 10.13 9.25
N GLY A 43 -12.59 9.78 10.30
CA GLY A 43 -11.45 8.88 10.18
C GLY A 43 -10.52 8.90 11.38
N GLY A 44 -9.34 8.31 11.20
CA GLY A 44 -8.34 8.19 12.25
C GLY A 44 -7.69 9.52 12.66
N CYS A 45 -7.24 9.56 13.90
CA CYS A 45 -6.60 10.73 14.49
C CYS A 45 -5.21 10.39 15.03
N LYS A 46 -4.25 11.29 14.83
CA LYS A 46 -2.94 11.22 15.51
C LYS A 46 -2.50 12.61 15.95
N LYS A 47 -2.34 12.78 17.26
CA LYS A 47 -2.00 14.08 17.89
C LYS A 47 -3.00 15.20 17.53
N GLY A 48 -4.29 14.89 17.54
CA GLY A 48 -5.37 15.84 17.21
C GLY A 48 -5.48 16.20 15.72
N LEU A 49 -4.69 15.57 14.85
CA LEU A 49 -4.71 15.79 13.40
C LEU A 49 -5.23 14.55 12.66
N ALA A 50 -5.92 14.75 11.55
CA ALA A 50 -6.34 13.66 10.67
C ALA A 50 -5.15 12.79 10.25
N HIS A 51 -5.30 11.47 10.35
CA HIS A 51 -4.23 10.51 10.09
C HIS A 51 -4.76 9.13 9.73
N GLY A 52 -4.11 8.49 8.74
CA GLY A 52 -4.56 7.20 8.23
C GLY A 52 -5.66 7.39 7.18
N GLU A 53 -6.56 6.43 7.06
CA GLU A 53 -7.67 6.52 6.11
C GLU A 53 -8.82 7.35 6.69
N GLY A 54 -9.52 8.09 5.83
CA GLY A 54 -10.71 8.82 6.21
C GLY A 54 -11.40 9.50 5.05
N VAL A 55 -12.50 10.17 5.39
CA VAL A 55 -13.36 10.90 4.46
C VAL A 55 -13.47 12.35 4.94
N LEU A 56 -13.20 13.30 4.06
CA LEU A 56 -13.36 14.73 4.29
C LEU A 56 -14.45 15.29 3.38
N ASN A 57 -15.53 15.79 3.96
CA ASN A 57 -16.54 16.57 3.25
C ASN A 57 -16.24 18.06 3.44
N PHE A 58 -15.97 18.78 2.36
CA PHE A 58 -15.53 20.18 2.41
C PHE A 58 -16.22 21.01 1.33
N ASP A 59 -15.92 22.32 1.29
CA ASP A 59 -16.54 23.24 0.33
C ASP A 59 -18.08 23.24 0.46
N GLU A 60 -18.57 23.31 1.72
CA GLU A 60 -20.01 23.25 2.06
C GLU A 60 -20.71 21.97 1.57
N GLY A 61 -19.98 20.86 1.47
CA GLY A 61 -20.51 19.58 1.01
C GLY A 61 -20.45 19.38 -0.50
N LYS A 62 -19.95 20.35 -1.26
CA LYS A 62 -19.78 20.23 -2.73
C LYS A 62 -18.67 19.26 -3.12
N LYS A 63 -17.73 18.98 -2.22
CA LYS A 63 -16.60 18.08 -2.47
C LYS A 63 -16.43 17.07 -1.36
N ILE A 64 -16.09 15.84 -1.76
CA ILE A 64 -15.77 14.75 -0.86
C ILE A 64 -14.40 14.21 -1.23
N TYR A 65 -13.47 14.15 -0.29
CA TYR A 65 -12.23 13.42 -0.45
C TYR A 65 -12.27 12.15 0.39
N GLU A 66 -11.99 11.02 -0.22
CA GLU A 66 -11.84 9.72 0.45
C GLU A 66 -10.43 9.21 0.19
N GLY A 67 -9.64 9.02 1.25
CA GLY A 67 -8.25 8.62 1.08
C GLY A 67 -7.40 8.77 2.32
N LYS A 68 -6.10 8.84 2.09
CA LYS A 68 -5.09 8.87 3.16
C LYS A 68 -4.78 10.27 3.63
N PHE A 69 -4.59 10.40 4.94
CA PHE A 69 -4.23 11.62 5.63
C PHE A 69 -2.95 11.46 6.42
N LYS A 70 -2.14 12.51 6.46
CA LYS A 70 -0.92 12.57 7.27
C LYS A 70 -0.75 13.96 7.85
N LYS A 71 -0.67 14.05 9.19
CA LYS A 71 -0.50 15.32 9.91
C LYS A 71 -1.56 16.36 9.51
N GLY A 72 -2.80 15.91 9.33
CA GLY A 72 -3.92 16.79 8.97
C GLY A 72 -4.04 17.07 7.48
N GLU A 73 -3.12 16.61 6.63
CA GLU A 73 -3.15 16.91 5.20
C GLU A 73 -3.55 15.68 4.38
N LEU A 74 -4.19 15.88 3.22
CA LEU A 74 -4.40 14.84 2.22
C LEU A 74 -3.02 14.35 1.76
N ASN A 75 -2.73 13.07 1.93
CA ASN A 75 -1.40 12.51 1.73
C ASN A 75 -1.45 11.00 1.45
N GLY A 76 -1.01 10.60 0.26
CA GLY A 76 -1.08 9.22 -0.23
C GLY A 76 -2.19 9.04 -1.24
N GLU A 77 -2.73 7.83 -1.33
CA GLU A 77 -3.79 7.49 -2.27
C GLU A 77 -5.13 8.08 -1.82
N GLY A 78 -5.91 8.62 -2.76
CA GLY A 78 -7.27 9.05 -2.51
C GLY A 78 -8.03 9.51 -3.75
N ILE A 79 -9.34 9.60 -3.60
CA ILE A 79 -10.31 9.98 -4.62
C ILE A 79 -11.01 11.27 -4.16
N LEU A 80 -11.01 12.28 -5.02
CA LEU A 80 -11.76 13.51 -4.86
C LEU A 80 -13.00 13.43 -5.75
N TYR A 81 -14.16 13.65 -5.14
CA TYR A 81 -15.46 13.68 -5.79
C TYR A 81 -16.04 15.09 -5.82
N THR A 82 -16.91 15.33 -6.80
CA THR A 82 -17.81 16.48 -6.91
C THR A 82 -19.25 15.98 -7.08
N PHE A 83 -20.22 16.88 -7.07
CA PHE A 83 -21.60 16.56 -7.43
C PHE A 83 -22.00 17.24 -8.73
N GLU A 84 -22.55 16.48 -9.67
CA GLU A 84 -23.12 16.95 -10.94
C GLU A 84 -24.56 16.43 -11.01
N ASP A 85 -25.53 17.34 -11.19
CA ASP A 85 -26.97 17.01 -11.20
C ASP A 85 -27.46 16.18 -9.98
N GLY A 86 -26.79 16.35 -8.84
CA GLY A 86 -27.09 15.64 -7.60
C GLY A 86 -26.39 14.27 -7.47
N GLU A 87 -25.67 13.82 -8.49
CA GLU A 87 -24.91 12.58 -8.47
C GLU A 87 -23.45 12.81 -8.10
N LYS A 88 -22.87 11.88 -7.31
CA LYS A 88 -21.47 11.93 -6.90
C LYS A 88 -20.57 11.44 -8.05
N VAL A 89 -19.74 12.32 -8.60
CA VAL A 89 -18.83 12.05 -9.74
C VAL A 89 -17.37 12.14 -9.29
N ILE A 90 -16.50 11.27 -9.83
CA ILE A 90 -15.05 11.33 -9.58
C ILE A 90 -14.46 12.53 -10.30
N LEU A 91 -13.91 13.47 -9.54
CA LEU A 91 -13.17 14.62 -10.09
C LEU A 91 -11.69 14.29 -10.28
N LYS A 92 -11.05 13.59 -9.33
CA LYS A 92 -9.65 13.14 -9.40
C LYS A 92 -9.44 11.85 -8.63
N GLU A 93 -8.67 10.93 -9.16
CA GLU A 93 -8.23 9.71 -8.47
C GLU A 93 -6.71 9.56 -8.58
N GLY A 94 -6.01 9.43 -7.46
CA GLY A 94 -4.56 9.23 -7.50
C GLY A 94 -3.83 9.57 -6.22
N ILE A 95 -2.63 10.11 -6.37
CA ILE A 95 -1.70 10.44 -5.29
C ILE A 95 -1.83 11.90 -4.91
N TRP A 96 -1.96 12.13 -3.61
CA TRP A 96 -1.98 13.43 -2.96
C TRP A 96 -0.74 13.63 -2.10
N LYS A 97 -0.18 14.84 -2.09
CA LYS A 97 0.94 15.20 -1.21
C LYS A 97 0.74 16.61 -0.71
N ASN A 98 0.69 16.77 0.60
CA ASN A 98 0.54 18.06 1.27
C ASN A 98 -0.67 18.86 0.72
N ASN A 99 -1.82 18.19 0.58
CA ASN A 99 -3.06 18.74 0.01
C ASN A 99 -3.07 19.02 -1.50
N GLU A 100 -2.02 18.67 -2.23
CA GLU A 100 -1.96 18.84 -3.68
C GLU A 100 -2.12 17.50 -4.39
N TYR A 101 -2.89 17.50 -5.49
CA TYR A 101 -3.00 16.36 -6.38
C TYR A 101 -1.73 16.25 -7.23
N VAL A 102 -1.00 15.15 -7.06
CA VAL A 102 0.27 14.91 -7.75
C VAL A 102 0.07 14.21 -9.10
N GLY A 103 -1.01 13.44 -9.23
CA GLY A 103 -1.31 12.67 -10.44
C GLY A 103 -1.88 11.29 -10.12
N GLU A 104 -2.17 10.53 -11.16
CA GLU A 104 -2.73 9.18 -11.03
C GLU A 104 -1.76 8.24 -10.31
N LYS A 105 -2.32 7.23 -9.63
CA LYS A 105 -1.52 6.16 -9.03
C LYS A 105 -0.86 5.37 -10.15
N LYS A 106 0.46 5.53 -10.33
CA LYS A 106 1.26 4.68 -11.22
C LYS A 106 1.24 3.24 -10.70
N VAL A 107 0.35 2.42 -11.23
CA VAL A 107 0.38 0.97 -10.98
C VAL A 107 1.63 0.45 -11.64
N ARG A 108 2.48 -0.23 -10.86
CA ARG A 108 3.67 -0.85 -11.44
C ARG A 108 3.20 -1.86 -12.49
N PRO A 109 3.80 -1.85 -13.68
CA PRO A 109 3.42 -2.77 -14.75
C PRO A 109 3.76 -4.23 -14.47
N TYR A 110 4.42 -4.49 -13.35
CA TYR A 110 4.68 -5.81 -12.81
C TYR A 110 4.62 -5.80 -11.27
N LYS A 111 4.42 -6.98 -10.69
CA LYS A 111 4.45 -7.26 -9.26
C LYS A 111 5.34 -8.47 -8.98
N VAL A 112 6.44 -8.27 -8.26
CA VAL A 112 7.27 -9.36 -7.74
C VAL A 112 6.57 -9.97 -6.53
N LYS A 113 6.25 -11.27 -6.58
CA LYS A 113 5.54 -12.01 -5.52
C LYS A 113 6.49 -12.60 -4.49
N ARG A 114 7.66 -13.08 -4.92
CA ARG A 114 8.62 -13.78 -4.06
C ARG A 114 10.04 -13.56 -4.52
N VAL A 115 10.96 -13.39 -3.56
CA VAL A 115 12.40 -13.30 -3.75
C VAL A 115 13.09 -14.06 -2.61
N VAL A 116 13.89 -15.06 -2.92
CA VAL A 116 14.64 -15.88 -1.94
C VAL A 116 16.08 -16.02 -2.42
N ASN A 117 17.06 -15.75 -1.54
CA ASN A 117 18.51 -15.83 -1.80
C ASN A 117 18.99 -15.09 -3.07
N LEU A 118 18.29 -14.02 -3.45
CA LEU A 118 18.62 -13.19 -4.61
C LEU A 118 18.93 -11.76 -4.16
N PRO A 119 20.22 -11.36 -4.11
CA PRO A 119 20.63 -10.04 -3.63
C PRO A 119 20.05 -8.88 -4.45
N ARG A 120 19.97 -9.04 -5.78
CA ARG A 120 19.49 -7.97 -6.67
C ARG A 120 18.78 -8.55 -7.88
N TYR A 121 17.78 -7.82 -8.36
CA TYR A 121 17.15 -8.07 -9.65
C TYR A 121 16.82 -6.74 -10.35
N THR A 122 16.62 -6.80 -11.66
CA THR A 122 16.02 -5.71 -12.44
C THR A 122 14.91 -6.27 -13.30
N VAL A 123 13.83 -5.50 -13.46
CA VAL A 123 12.72 -5.81 -14.37
C VAL A 123 12.47 -4.56 -15.20
N ARG A 124 12.68 -4.63 -16.51
CA ARG A 124 12.63 -3.46 -17.40
C ARG A 124 11.79 -3.77 -18.64
N LYS A 125 10.92 -2.84 -19.02
CA LYS A 125 10.32 -2.84 -20.36
C LYS A 125 11.38 -2.33 -21.34
N THR A 126 11.66 -3.08 -22.40
CA THR A 126 12.71 -2.78 -23.39
C THR A 126 12.17 -2.70 -24.81
N GLY A 127 10.87 -2.94 -25.02
CA GLY A 127 10.22 -2.86 -26.32
C GLY A 127 8.73 -3.14 -26.21
N GLU A 128 8.06 -3.25 -27.36
CA GLU A 128 6.60 -3.43 -27.45
C GLU A 128 6.21 -4.86 -27.87
N GLN A 129 7.16 -5.70 -28.28
CA GLN A 129 6.93 -7.10 -28.64
C GLN A 129 6.52 -7.91 -27.41
N LYS A 130 5.55 -8.82 -27.50
CA LYS A 130 5.04 -9.62 -26.37
C LYS A 130 6.02 -10.75 -25.99
N GLU A 131 7.14 -10.37 -25.40
CA GLU A 131 8.28 -11.23 -25.10
C GLU A 131 8.83 -10.98 -23.69
N VAL A 132 9.37 -12.01 -23.06
CA VAL A 132 10.07 -11.89 -21.76
C VAL A 132 11.40 -12.60 -21.84
N TYR A 133 12.50 -11.91 -21.53
CA TYR A 133 13.85 -12.47 -21.45
C TYR A 133 14.32 -12.56 -20.00
N ILE A 134 15.01 -13.65 -19.67
CA ILE A 134 15.53 -13.93 -18.34
C ILE A 134 17.06 -14.04 -18.40
N ASN A 135 17.73 -13.15 -17.68
CA ASN A 135 19.18 -13.09 -17.60
C ASN A 135 19.65 -13.48 -16.19
N PHE A 136 20.62 -14.39 -16.12
CA PHE A 136 21.29 -14.76 -14.88
C PHE A 136 22.68 -14.14 -14.87
N MET A 137 22.96 -13.31 -13.86
CA MET A 137 24.12 -12.43 -13.83
C MET A 137 24.96 -12.66 -12.56
N LYS A 138 26.28 -12.58 -12.69
CA LYS A 138 27.26 -12.66 -11.58
C LYS A 138 28.51 -11.87 -11.94
N ASP A 139 29.05 -11.11 -11.00
CA ASP A 139 30.30 -10.32 -11.15
C ASP A 139 30.35 -9.43 -12.42
N GLY A 140 29.21 -8.86 -12.82
CA GLY A 140 29.09 -7.98 -13.99
C GLY A 140 28.92 -8.71 -15.33
N GLY A 141 28.98 -10.04 -15.36
CA GLY A 141 28.77 -10.87 -16.54
C GLY A 141 27.65 -11.91 -16.37
N ARG A 142 27.55 -12.83 -17.32
CA ARG A 142 26.61 -13.97 -17.27
C ARG A 142 27.04 -14.95 -16.17
N ASN A 143 26.09 -15.41 -15.37
CA ASN A 143 26.31 -16.45 -14.38
C ASN A 143 26.29 -17.83 -15.04
N ASN A 144 27.48 -18.41 -15.26
CA ASN A 144 27.62 -19.76 -15.82
C ASN A 144 27.48 -20.88 -14.77
N ASN A 145 27.31 -20.53 -13.49
CA ASN A 145 27.17 -21.48 -12.38
C ASN A 145 25.70 -21.75 -12.01
N VAL A 146 24.76 -21.38 -12.87
CA VAL A 146 23.34 -21.70 -12.69
C VAL A 146 23.15 -23.21 -12.95
N ARG A 147 22.55 -23.91 -11.98
CA ARG A 147 22.28 -25.35 -12.03
C ARG A 147 20.82 -25.62 -11.70
N ASN A 148 20.29 -26.74 -12.20
CA ASN A 148 18.91 -27.19 -11.96
C ASN A 148 17.89 -26.08 -12.19
N LEU A 149 18.07 -25.33 -13.28
CA LEU A 149 17.19 -24.23 -13.64
C LEU A 149 15.83 -24.80 -14.04
N ASN A 150 14.80 -24.38 -13.31
CA ASN A 150 13.41 -24.66 -13.61
C ASN A 150 12.68 -23.33 -13.72
N VAL A 151 12.09 -23.08 -14.89
CA VAL A 151 11.27 -21.89 -15.14
C VAL A 151 9.87 -22.36 -15.50
N LEU A 152 8.90 -21.98 -14.67
CA LEU A 152 7.49 -22.27 -14.89
C LEU A 152 6.79 -20.98 -15.30
N VAL A 153 6.09 -21.02 -16.43
CA VAL A 153 5.30 -19.90 -16.96
C VAL A 153 3.85 -20.33 -17.14
N ASN A 154 2.92 -19.38 -17.01
CA ASN A 154 1.48 -19.68 -17.20
C ASN A 154 1.08 -19.76 -18.68
N ASN A 155 1.86 -19.15 -19.58
CA ASN A 155 1.65 -19.16 -21.03
C ASN A 155 2.93 -18.72 -21.77
N GLY A 156 2.90 -18.76 -23.10
CA GLY A 156 4.01 -18.38 -23.97
C GLY A 156 4.83 -19.58 -24.43
N ASN A 157 5.55 -19.42 -25.54
CA ASN A 157 6.44 -20.44 -26.08
C ASN A 157 7.88 -20.09 -25.76
N GLU A 158 8.67 -21.09 -25.36
CA GLU A 158 10.10 -20.88 -25.13
C GLU A 158 10.80 -20.53 -26.45
N ILE A 159 11.60 -19.46 -26.43
CA ILE A 159 12.42 -19.05 -27.56
C ILE A 159 13.63 -19.97 -27.62
N ASN A 160 13.65 -20.88 -28.60
CA ASN A 160 14.75 -21.81 -28.78
C ASN A 160 16.05 -21.09 -29.17
N GLY A 161 16.98 -20.98 -28.22
CA GLY A 161 18.31 -20.43 -28.45
C GLY A 161 19.32 -20.88 -27.39
N SER A 162 20.47 -21.39 -27.80
CA SER A 162 21.50 -21.92 -26.89
C SER A 162 22.06 -20.90 -25.88
N ARG A 163 21.86 -19.60 -26.12
CA ARG A 163 22.39 -18.50 -25.29
C ARG A 163 21.33 -17.61 -24.67
N ILE A 164 20.06 -17.71 -25.06
CA ILE A 164 19.02 -16.78 -24.64
C ILE A 164 17.91 -17.59 -24.00
N MET A 165 17.55 -17.24 -22.76
CA MET A 165 16.34 -17.74 -22.13
C MET A 165 15.27 -16.68 -22.28
N GLY A 166 14.17 -17.02 -22.95
CA GLY A 166 13.04 -16.13 -23.10
C GLY A 166 11.80 -16.85 -23.59
N TYR A 167 10.69 -16.12 -23.54
CA TYR A 167 9.38 -16.59 -23.95
C TYR A 167 8.75 -15.56 -24.90
N ASP A 168 8.09 -16.03 -25.96
CA ASP A 168 7.33 -15.21 -26.89
C ASP A 168 5.84 -15.63 -26.91
N ASN A 169 5.04 -14.97 -27.76
CA ASN A 169 3.61 -15.24 -27.90
C ASN A 169 2.84 -15.18 -26.57
N ILE A 170 3.26 -14.26 -25.70
CA ILE A 170 2.76 -14.13 -24.33
C ILE A 170 1.40 -13.43 -24.28
N ILE A 171 0.52 -13.94 -23.41
CA ILE A 171 -0.73 -13.33 -22.98
C ILE A 171 -0.52 -12.70 -21.60
N PHE A 172 -0.89 -11.43 -21.48
CA PHE A 172 -0.81 -10.69 -20.23
C PHE A 172 -2.13 -10.83 -19.44
N PRO A 173 -2.09 -11.05 -18.11
CA PRO A 173 -0.90 -11.04 -17.27
C PRO A 173 -0.04 -12.31 -17.40
N PHE A 174 1.26 -12.11 -17.60
CA PHE A 174 2.27 -13.16 -17.65
C PHE A 174 2.78 -13.45 -16.24
N GLN A 175 2.84 -14.71 -15.87
CA GLN A 175 3.33 -15.17 -14.58
C GLN A 175 4.52 -16.08 -14.79
N CYS A 176 5.60 -15.83 -14.03
CA CYS A 176 6.84 -16.58 -14.14
C CYS A 176 7.36 -16.90 -12.74
N GLU A 177 7.67 -18.18 -12.53
CA GLU A 177 8.39 -18.69 -11.37
C GLU A 177 9.73 -19.27 -11.82
N ILE A 178 10.82 -18.79 -11.21
CA ILE A 178 12.19 -19.16 -11.54
C ILE A 178 12.81 -19.79 -10.30
N ASN A 179 13.27 -21.03 -10.43
CA ASN A 179 13.99 -21.77 -9.39
C ASN A 179 15.33 -22.25 -9.95
N TYR A 180 16.42 -22.03 -9.23
CA TYR A 180 17.73 -22.55 -9.61
C TYR A 180 18.68 -22.60 -8.42
N TYR A 181 19.81 -23.27 -8.60
CA TYR A 181 20.93 -23.25 -7.66
C TYR A 181 22.10 -22.47 -8.25
N THR A 182 22.82 -21.74 -7.40
CA THR A 182 24.06 -21.08 -7.79
C THR A 182 25.02 -20.95 -6.61
N THR A 183 26.28 -20.66 -6.88
CA THR A 183 27.27 -20.42 -5.82
C THR A 183 27.07 -19.05 -5.20
N SER A 184 27.24 -18.98 -3.88
CA SER A 184 27.23 -17.72 -3.13
C SER A 184 28.26 -16.73 -3.68
N LYS A 185 28.15 -15.47 -3.29
CA LYS A 185 29.06 -14.41 -3.75
C LYS A 185 30.54 -14.73 -3.44
N LEU A 186 30.80 -15.43 -2.33
CA LEU A 186 32.15 -15.90 -1.95
C LEU A 186 32.55 -17.23 -2.60
N GLY A 187 31.64 -17.88 -3.35
CA GLY A 187 31.90 -19.12 -4.08
C GLY A 187 31.89 -20.39 -3.23
N THR A 188 31.66 -20.29 -1.93
CA THR A 188 31.89 -21.38 -0.95
C THR A 188 30.69 -22.27 -0.71
N THR A 189 29.48 -21.82 -1.05
CA THR A 189 28.23 -22.54 -0.74
C THR A 189 27.27 -22.49 -1.92
N SER A 190 26.51 -23.57 -2.11
CA SER A 190 25.39 -23.61 -3.06
C SER A 190 24.15 -23.02 -2.41
N LEU A 191 23.48 -22.10 -3.10
CA LEU A 191 22.27 -21.41 -2.65
C LEU A 191 21.13 -21.69 -3.63
N GLN A 192 19.97 -22.09 -3.11
CA GLN A 192 18.74 -22.17 -3.88
C GLN A 192 18.13 -20.78 -4.00
N VAL A 193 17.91 -20.33 -5.22
CA VAL A 193 17.24 -19.07 -5.55
C VAL A 193 15.82 -19.34 -6.01
N ARG A 194 14.88 -18.51 -5.53
CA ARG A 194 13.50 -18.48 -6.01
C ARG A 194 13.07 -17.05 -6.32
N PHE A 195 12.50 -16.84 -7.50
CA PHE A 195 11.96 -15.56 -7.95
C PHE A 195 10.60 -15.77 -8.61
N GLU A 196 9.59 -15.02 -8.18
CA GLU A 196 8.23 -15.07 -8.74
C GLU A 196 7.75 -13.67 -9.13
N ILE A 197 7.20 -13.52 -10.33
CA ILE A 197 6.72 -12.24 -10.84
C ILE A 197 5.44 -12.40 -11.66
N ILE A 198 4.59 -11.36 -11.60
CA ILE A 198 3.49 -11.14 -12.53
C ILE A 198 3.79 -9.87 -13.32
N ILE A 199 3.74 -9.93 -14.65
CA ILE A 199 3.84 -8.77 -15.54
C ILE A 199 2.47 -8.57 -16.17
N SER A 200 1.91 -7.37 -16.00
CA SER A 200 0.55 -7.04 -16.43
C SER A 200 0.52 -6.15 -17.67
N GLU A 201 1.54 -5.30 -17.87
CA GLU A 201 1.60 -4.43 -19.04
C GLU A 201 2.21 -5.17 -20.25
N PRO A 202 1.52 -5.19 -21.41
CA PRO A 202 2.06 -5.74 -22.63
C PRO A 202 3.36 -5.06 -23.06
N GLY A 203 4.33 -5.86 -23.52
CA GLY A 203 5.58 -5.38 -24.08
C GLY A 203 6.70 -6.40 -23.93
N ARG A 204 7.90 -5.98 -24.34
CA ARG A 204 9.11 -6.77 -24.20
C ARG A 204 9.71 -6.47 -22.85
N TRP A 205 9.94 -7.49 -22.05
CA TRP A 205 10.47 -7.36 -20.70
C TRP A 205 11.78 -8.10 -20.54
N GLU A 206 12.72 -7.48 -19.83
CA GLU A 206 13.94 -8.12 -19.38
C GLU A 206 13.93 -8.26 -17.86
N ILE A 207 14.00 -9.50 -17.39
CA ILE A 207 14.22 -9.87 -15.99
C ILE A 207 15.70 -10.25 -15.85
N SER A 208 16.46 -9.52 -15.04
CA SER A 208 17.85 -9.88 -14.75
C SER A 208 18.03 -10.18 -13.27
N LEU A 209 18.52 -11.37 -12.95
CA LEU A 209 18.74 -11.87 -11.60
C LEU A 209 20.25 -11.86 -11.32
N PHE A 210 20.68 -11.19 -10.25
CA PHE A 210 22.10 -11.02 -9.91
C PHE A 210 22.45 -11.76 -8.62
N ASN A 211 23.42 -12.68 -8.70
CA ASN A 211 23.94 -13.46 -7.58
C ASN A 211 25.40 -13.13 -7.27
#